data_AF-A0A9E5SZL7-F1
#
_entry.id   AF-A0A9E5SZL7-F1
#
_cell.length_a   1.000
_cell.length_b   1.000
_cell.length_c   1.000
_cell.angle_alpha   90.00
_cell.angle_beta   90.00
_cell.angle_gamma   90.00
#
_symmetry.space_group_name_H-M   'P 1'
#
loop_
_entity.id
_entity.type
_entity.pdbx_description
1 polymer ?
#
loop_
_entity_poly.entity_id
_entity_poly.type
_entity_poly.pdbx_seq_one_letter_code
_entity_poly.pdbx_strand_id
1 'polypeptide(L)'
;MAIVAEGRNGKLYISPTDEHERIAEKAGIPENAPHEKCRGTFASNAQGLSYGILEFKDYFTKRQLNTLDVLCSLVDDVREKFINDSGESEYANAIVVFLSFIIDRVADFSTSVSRWSVTNEKAMNMFSKQAIPMTWDYPEVNILADSVGGISTITEYISKCIMQLAPARQGFAFQNDAQNDFGMRGVVVSTDPPYYNNVTYADLSDFFYVWLRRNLKPIYPELFKTMLVPKSEELIAEKYRFKGNMDQAKAFFETGMSNVFNKIHEYANDDVPVTVYYAYKQSEDDESKNTSSSGWETMLSAIINAHFTITGTWPLRTEQAYRAVSMNTNALASSIVLSVIIHMYIHAETQIRNFKYLTVRFTDAQTVFVSVYYLGLVP
;
A
#
# COMPACT_ATOMS: atom_id res chain seq x y z
N MET A 1 -19.53 26.32 2.06
CA MET A 1 -18.74 26.02 0.84
C MET A 1 -18.07 27.29 0.37
N ALA A 2 -16.84 27.23 -0.12
CA ALA A 2 -16.15 28.34 -0.80
C ALA A 2 -15.56 27.80 -2.10
N ILE A 3 -15.56 28.59 -3.16
CA ILE A 3 -15.05 28.20 -4.47
C ILE A 3 -13.72 28.91 -4.70
N VAL A 4 -12.71 28.12 -5.05
CA VAL A 4 -11.40 28.63 -5.48
C VAL A 4 -11.39 28.64 -6.99
N ALA A 5 -11.24 29.82 -7.58
CA ALA A 5 -11.18 30.01 -9.03
C ALA A 5 -9.81 30.60 -9.43
N GLU A 6 -9.40 30.34 -10.67
CA GLU A 6 -8.22 30.97 -11.25
C GLU A 6 -8.55 32.42 -11.65
N GLY A 7 -7.71 33.37 -11.21
CA GLY A 7 -7.81 34.79 -11.56
C GLY A 7 -6.54 35.29 -12.24
N ARG A 8 -6.62 36.49 -12.84
CA ARG A 8 -5.51 37.07 -13.64
C ARG A 8 -4.19 37.23 -12.89
N ASN A 9 -4.24 37.50 -11.58
CA ASN A 9 -3.07 37.77 -10.74
C ASN A 9 -2.98 36.81 -9.54
N GLY A 10 -3.64 35.65 -9.60
CA GLY A 10 -3.67 34.68 -8.50
C GLY A 10 -5.05 34.05 -8.29
N LYS A 11 -5.20 33.32 -7.18
CA LYS A 11 -6.44 32.62 -6.83
C LYS A 11 -7.51 33.61 -6.36
N LEU A 12 -8.74 33.37 -6.79
CA LEU A 12 -9.94 34.05 -6.30
C LEU A 12 -10.68 33.12 -5.35
N TYR A 13 -11.12 33.67 -4.22
CA TYR A 13 -11.95 32.97 -3.24
C TYR A 13 -13.32 33.62 -3.27
N ILE A 14 -14.30 32.89 -3.80
CA ILE A 14 -15.67 33.41 -3.99
C ILE A 14 -16.68 32.53 -3.25
N SER A 15 -17.73 33.17 -2.76
CA SER A 15 -18.88 32.46 -2.20
C SER A 15 -19.62 31.70 -3.30
N PRO A 16 -20.16 30.51 -3.01
CA PRO A 16 -21.02 29.82 -3.95
C PRO A 16 -22.31 30.61 -4.18
N THR A 17 -22.92 30.39 -5.34
CA THR A 17 -24.27 30.88 -5.63
C THR A 17 -25.29 29.81 -5.24
N ASP A 18 -26.56 30.20 -5.06
CA ASP A 18 -27.66 29.26 -4.81
C ASP A 18 -27.81 28.20 -5.91
N GLU A 19 -27.33 28.48 -7.12
CA GLU A 19 -27.30 27.51 -8.22
C GLU A 19 -26.25 26.41 -7.97
N HIS A 20 -25.05 26.77 -7.53
CA HIS A 20 -24.00 25.81 -7.21
C HIS A 20 -24.43 24.85 -6.09
N GLU A 21 -25.10 25.38 -5.06
CA GLU A 21 -25.63 24.58 -3.94
C GLU A 21 -26.72 23.62 -4.43
N ARG A 22 -27.71 24.12 -5.19
CA ARG A 22 -28.78 23.28 -5.74
C ARG A 22 -28.28 22.16 -6.65
N ILE A 23 -27.25 22.41 -7.48
CA ILE A 23 -26.65 21.36 -8.32
C ILE A 23 -25.96 20.30 -7.45
N ALA A 24 -25.24 20.72 -6.41
CA ALA A 24 -24.58 19.81 -5.49
C ALA A 24 -25.58 18.91 -4.74
N GLU A 25 -26.71 19.48 -4.30
CA GLU A 25 -27.76 18.76 -3.57
C GLU A 25 -28.53 17.75 -4.45
N LYS A 26 -28.67 18.05 -5.74
CA LYS A 26 -29.31 17.15 -6.73
C LYS A 26 -28.52 15.89 -7.01
N ALA A 27 -27.23 15.85 -6.68
CA ALA A 27 -26.42 14.65 -6.88
C ALA A 27 -27.01 13.49 -6.07
N GLY A 28 -27.36 12.40 -6.75
CA GLY A 28 -27.77 11.15 -6.12
C GLY A 28 -26.58 10.33 -5.63
N ILE A 29 -26.84 9.26 -4.89
CA ILE A 29 -25.83 8.22 -4.67
C ILE A 29 -25.95 7.25 -5.86
N PRO A 30 -24.86 6.97 -6.60
CA PRO A 30 -24.92 6.02 -7.72
C PRO A 30 -25.19 4.61 -7.19
N GLU A 31 -25.84 3.77 -8.01
CA GLU A 31 -26.21 2.40 -7.64
C GLU A 31 -24.98 1.53 -7.30
N ASN A 32 -23.87 1.76 -7.99
CA ASN A 32 -22.61 1.03 -7.82
C ASN A 32 -21.67 1.69 -6.78
N ALA A 33 -22.20 2.49 -5.85
CA ALA A 33 -21.42 3.03 -4.74
C ALA A 33 -20.93 1.91 -3.80
N PRO A 34 -19.75 2.06 -3.15
CA PRO A 34 -19.21 1.03 -2.27
C PRO A 34 -19.95 1.01 -0.92
N HIS A 35 -20.89 0.07 -0.80
CA HIS A 35 -21.77 -0.12 0.37
C HIS A 35 -21.16 -1.02 1.46
N GLU A 36 -19.93 -1.49 1.26
CA GLU A 36 -19.22 -2.29 2.24
C GLU A 36 -18.97 -1.48 3.51
N LYS A 37 -19.12 -2.12 4.67
CA LYS A 37 -18.86 -1.49 5.96
C LYS A 37 -17.39 -1.12 6.08
N CYS A 38 -17.11 0.11 6.49
CA CYS A 38 -15.77 0.55 6.78
C CYS A 38 -15.50 0.60 8.29
N ARG A 39 -14.24 0.73 8.66
CA ARG A 39 -13.80 0.91 10.05
C ARG A 39 -14.04 2.34 10.58
N GLY A 40 -14.40 3.27 9.70
CA GLY A 40 -14.51 4.69 10.01
C GLY A 40 -13.13 5.34 10.14
N THR A 41 -12.93 6.14 11.19
CA THR A 41 -11.63 6.78 11.43
C THR A 41 -10.69 5.82 12.15
N PHE A 42 -9.44 5.75 11.70
CA PHE A 42 -8.40 4.96 12.36
C PHE A 42 -7.05 5.69 12.38
N ALA A 43 -7.11 6.95 12.83
CA ALA A 43 -5.95 7.79 13.07
C ALA A 43 -5.80 8.09 14.58
N SER A 44 -4.59 7.86 15.12
CA SER A 44 -4.21 8.25 16.49
C SER A 44 -5.18 7.73 17.56
N ASN A 45 -5.73 8.60 18.40
CA ASN A 45 -6.68 8.27 19.48
C ASN A 45 -8.13 8.08 19.01
N ALA A 46 -8.44 8.40 17.75
CA ALA A 46 -9.77 8.29 17.17
C ALA A 46 -10.06 6.90 16.55
N GLN A 47 -9.26 5.89 16.90
CA GLN A 47 -9.36 4.53 16.36
C GLN A 47 -10.74 3.92 16.61
N GLY A 48 -11.47 3.63 15.53
CA GLY A 48 -12.79 3.01 15.57
C GLY A 48 -13.94 3.99 15.82
N LEU A 49 -13.70 5.30 15.83
CA LEU A 49 -14.76 6.30 15.84
C LEU A 49 -15.29 6.50 14.42
N SER A 50 -16.60 6.34 14.24
CA SER A 50 -17.21 6.41 12.91
C SER A 50 -17.35 7.85 12.39
N TYR A 51 -17.71 8.82 13.23
CA TYR A 51 -18.04 10.20 12.81
C TYR A 51 -19.04 10.27 11.63
N GLY A 52 -19.99 9.34 11.57
CA GLY A 52 -20.94 9.24 10.45
C GLY A 52 -20.43 8.47 9.24
N ILE A 53 -19.18 8.01 9.26
CA ILE A 53 -18.58 7.14 8.24
C ILE A 53 -18.80 5.68 8.64
N LEU A 54 -19.77 5.02 8.00
CA LEU A 54 -20.17 3.64 8.30
C LEU A 54 -19.90 2.69 7.11
N GLU A 55 -20.05 3.19 5.89
CA GLU A 55 -19.78 2.51 4.63
C GLU A 55 -18.68 3.24 3.87
N PHE A 56 -17.98 2.58 2.94
CA PHE A 56 -16.93 3.22 2.16
C PHE A 56 -17.43 4.41 1.33
N LYS A 57 -18.69 4.39 0.89
CA LYS A 57 -19.31 5.53 0.19
C LYS A 57 -19.32 6.81 1.03
N ASP A 58 -19.30 6.70 2.37
CA ASP A 58 -19.42 7.85 3.27
C ASP A 58 -18.12 8.67 3.35
N TYR A 59 -17.00 8.15 2.84
CA TYR A 59 -15.75 8.91 2.63
C TYR A 59 -15.83 9.91 1.47
N PHE A 60 -16.96 9.97 0.76
CA PHE A 60 -17.11 10.73 -0.47
C PHE A 60 -18.38 11.58 -0.41
N THR A 61 -18.31 12.76 -1.03
CA THR A 61 -19.53 13.51 -1.34
C THR A 61 -20.30 12.82 -2.47
N LYS A 62 -21.60 13.10 -2.58
CA LYS A 62 -22.42 12.55 -3.66
C LYS A 62 -21.87 12.91 -5.05
N ARG A 63 -21.30 14.12 -5.22
CA ARG A 63 -20.64 14.52 -6.48
C ARG A 63 -19.38 13.70 -6.77
N GLN A 64 -18.54 13.49 -5.75
CA GLN A 64 -17.34 12.66 -5.86
C GLN A 64 -17.70 11.22 -6.23
N LEU A 65 -18.74 10.64 -5.61
CA LEU A 65 -19.23 9.30 -5.94
C LEU A 65 -19.69 9.18 -7.39
N ASN A 66 -20.54 10.10 -7.87
CA ASN A 66 -20.99 10.08 -9.27
C ASN A 66 -19.81 10.22 -10.25
N THR A 67 -18.82 11.03 -9.88
CA THR A 67 -17.62 11.21 -10.70
C THR A 67 -16.83 9.89 -10.81
N LEU A 68 -16.55 9.23 -9.68
CA LEU A 68 -15.85 7.96 -9.66
C LEU A 68 -16.64 6.85 -10.36
N ASP A 69 -17.97 6.85 -10.22
CA ASP A 69 -18.88 5.92 -10.89
C ASP A 69 -18.80 6.03 -12.42
N VAL A 70 -18.81 7.26 -12.94
CA VAL A 70 -18.64 7.52 -14.38
C VAL A 70 -17.24 7.09 -14.84
N LEU A 71 -16.19 7.44 -14.09
CA LEU A 71 -14.83 7.04 -14.45
C LEU A 71 -14.65 5.52 -14.50
N CYS A 72 -15.19 4.80 -13.52
CA CYS A 72 -15.17 3.33 -13.51
C CYS A 72 -15.90 2.76 -14.73
N SER A 73 -17.08 3.31 -15.06
CA SER A 73 -17.86 2.83 -16.22
C SER A 73 -17.14 3.07 -17.55
N LEU A 74 -16.41 4.18 -17.69
CA LEU A 74 -15.61 4.47 -18.88
C LEU A 74 -14.42 3.51 -19.06
N VAL A 75 -13.93 2.88 -17.99
CA VAL A 75 -12.84 1.89 -18.10
C VAL A 75 -13.30 0.65 -18.88
N ASP A 76 -14.55 0.22 -18.68
CA ASP A 76 -15.13 -0.89 -19.41
C ASP A 76 -15.23 -0.57 -20.92
N ASP A 77 -15.72 0.63 -21.26
CA ASP A 77 -15.80 1.11 -22.64
C ASP A 77 -14.42 1.15 -23.32
N VAL A 78 -13.39 1.60 -22.59
CA VAL A 78 -12.01 1.66 -23.09
C VAL A 78 -11.50 0.24 -23.36
N ARG A 79 -11.78 -0.71 -22.47
CA ARG A 79 -11.39 -2.12 -22.66
C ARG A 79 -11.98 -2.69 -23.94
N GLU A 80 -13.29 -2.53 -24.14
CA GLU A 80 -13.98 -3.03 -25.34
C GLU A 80 -13.42 -2.41 -26.61
N LYS A 81 -13.16 -1.10 -26.59
CA LYS A 81 -12.54 -0.40 -27.71
C LYS A 81 -11.17 -0.96 -28.07
N PHE A 82 -10.30 -1.18 -27.09
CA PHE A 82 -8.96 -1.75 -27.35
C PHE A 82 -9.03 -3.18 -27.88
N ILE A 83 -9.94 -4.01 -27.38
CA ILE A 83 -10.14 -5.37 -27.89
C ILE A 83 -10.58 -5.32 -29.36
N ASN A 84 -11.51 -4.42 -29.71
CA ASN A 84 -11.99 -4.27 -31.08
C ASN A 84 -10.92 -3.72 -32.03
N ASP A 85 -10.09 -2.78 -31.56
CA ASP A 85 -9.08 -2.12 -32.39
C ASP A 85 -7.81 -2.97 -32.58
N SER A 86 -7.37 -3.71 -31.55
CA SER A 86 -6.10 -4.47 -31.56
C SER A 86 -6.26 -5.98 -31.67
N GLY A 87 -7.38 -6.54 -31.23
CA GLY A 87 -7.55 -7.99 -31.04
C GLY A 87 -6.78 -8.59 -29.86
N GLU A 88 -6.02 -7.79 -29.10
CA GLU A 88 -5.15 -8.26 -28.01
C GLU A 88 -5.81 -8.08 -26.63
N SER A 89 -6.49 -9.12 -26.14
CA SER A 89 -7.17 -9.07 -24.85
C SER A 89 -6.22 -8.84 -23.66
N GLU A 90 -5.02 -9.41 -23.67
CA GLU A 90 -4.06 -9.25 -22.55
C GLU A 90 -3.52 -7.82 -22.45
N TYR A 91 -3.28 -7.18 -23.60
CA TYR A 91 -2.86 -5.80 -23.63
C TYR A 91 -3.98 -4.86 -23.16
N ALA A 92 -5.22 -5.10 -23.60
CA ALA A 92 -6.39 -4.38 -23.10
C ALA A 92 -6.57 -4.55 -21.57
N ASN A 93 -6.38 -5.77 -21.06
CA ASN A 93 -6.43 -6.05 -19.62
C ASN A 93 -5.35 -5.28 -18.84
N ALA A 94 -4.12 -5.19 -19.37
CA ALA A 94 -3.04 -4.41 -18.76
C ALA A 94 -3.37 -2.91 -18.72
N ILE A 95 -3.95 -2.35 -19.79
CA ILE A 95 -4.39 -0.96 -19.83
C ILE A 95 -5.43 -0.69 -18.74
N VAL A 96 -6.41 -1.57 -18.58
CA VAL A 96 -7.46 -1.44 -17.55
C VAL A 96 -6.89 -1.45 -16.13
N VAL A 97 -5.84 -2.24 -15.86
CA VAL A 97 -5.12 -2.21 -14.58
C VAL A 97 -4.55 -0.81 -14.31
N PHE A 98 -3.85 -0.22 -15.27
CA PHE A 98 -3.25 1.11 -15.09
C PHE A 98 -4.30 2.23 -15.01
N LEU A 99 -5.40 2.13 -15.76
CA LEU A 99 -6.54 3.05 -15.62
C LEU A 99 -7.20 2.93 -14.25
N SER A 100 -7.28 1.72 -13.69
CA SER A 100 -7.80 1.52 -12.33
C SER A 100 -6.90 2.17 -11.28
N PHE A 101 -5.57 2.12 -11.45
CA PHE A 101 -4.65 2.87 -10.58
C PHE A 101 -4.81 4.39 -10.70
N ILE A 102 -5.16 4.90 -11.88
CA ILE A 102 -5.50 6.31 -12.06
C ILE A 102 -6.76 6.64 -11.25
N ILE A 103 -7.80 5.81 -11.30
CA ILE A 103 -9.03 5.99 -10.52
C ILE A 103 -8.77 5.96 -9.02
N ASP A 104 -7.96 5.02 -8.53
CA ASP A 104 -7.56 4.95 -7.12
C ASP A 104 -6.87 6.24 -6.67
N ARG A 105 -6.01 6.81 -7.51
CA ARG A 105 -5.36 8.08 -7.22
C ARG A 105 -6.35 9.25 -7.28
N VAL A 106 -7.34 9.23 -8.16
CA VAL A 106 -8.43 10.21 -8.14
C VAL A 106 -9.21 10.08 -6.82
N ALA A 107 -9.54 8.87 -6.39
CA ALA A 107 -10.23 8.61 -5.13
C ALA A 107 -9.45 9.15 -3.92
N ASP A 108 -8.12 8.97 -3.86
CA ASP A 108 -7.26 9.51 -2.80
C ASP A 108 -7.29 11.06 -2.70
N PHE A 109 -7.55 11.76 -3.81
CA PHE A 109 -7.70 13.23 -3.86
C PHE A 109 -9.15 13.73 -3.81
N SER A 110 -10.12 12.87 -4.13
CA SER A 110 -11.53 13.21 -4.23
C SER A 110 -12.34 12.54 -3.13
N THR A 111 -11.95 12.81 -1.89
CA THR A 111 -12.65 12.35 -0.68
C THR A 111 -13.10 13.52 0.20
N SER A 112 -14.10 13.29 1.05
CA SER A 112 -14.49 14.18 2.13
C SER A 112 -13.47 14.24 3.28
N VAL A 113 -12.40 13.45 3.18
CA VAL A 113 -11.28 13.40 4.13
C VAL A 113 -9.94 13.87 3.53
N SER A 114 -10.00 14.49 2.34
CA SER A 114 -8.85 15.13 1.71
C SER A 114 -8.41 16.37 2.49
N ARG A 115 -7.15 16.79 2.32
CA ARG A 115 -6.53 17.84 3.15
C ARG A 115 -6.23 19.08 2.34
N TRP A 116 -6.26 20.24 2.99
CA TRP A 116 -5.79 21.49 2.39
C TRP A 116 -4.38 21.83 2.89
N SER A 117 -3.44 22.04 1.96
CA SER A 117 -2.13 22.60 2.27
C SER A 117 -2.23 24.12 2.26
N VAL A 118 -2.22 24.73 3.45
CA VAL A 118 -2.27 26.20 3.60
C VAL A 118 -1.07 26.87 2.94
N THR A 119 0.14 26.33 3.12
CA THR A 119 1.39 26.90 2.58
C THR A 119 1.40 27.01 1.05
N ASN A 120 0.82 26.03 0.36
CA ASN A 120 0.78 26.00 -1.10
C ASN A 120 -0.61 26.36 -1.65
N GLU A 121 -1.56 26.64 -0.76
CA GLU A 121 -2.98 26.85 -1.06
C GLU A 121 -3.54 25.78 -2.03
N LYS A 122 -3.28 24.50 -1.77
CA LYS A 122 -3.67 23.42 -2.68
C LYS A 122 -4.27 22.23 -1.95
N ALA A 123 -5.12 21.50 -2.66
CA ALA A 123 -5.60 20.20 -2.21
C ALA A 123 -4.44 19.20 -2.11
N MET A 124 -4.51 18.36 -1.09
CA MET A 124 -3.60 17.28 -0.80
C MET A 124 -4.42 16.02 -0.56
N ASN A 125 -3.86 14.91 -1.02
CA ASN A 125 -4.44 13.59 -0.85
C ASN A 125 -4.65 13.22 0.62
N MET A 126 -5.57 12.28 0.85
CA MET A 126 -5.92 11.80 2.19
C MET A 126 -4.71 11.18 2.90
N PHE A 127 -4.01 10.25 2.23
CA PHE A 127 -2.91 9.48 2.82
C PHE A 127 -1.59 10.26 2.93
N SER A 128 -1.46 11.11 3.95
CA SER A 128 -0.14 11.59 4.43
C SER A 128 0.56 10.65 5.40
N LYS A 129 -0.25 9.80 6.04
CA LYS A 129 0.14 8.83 7.07
C LYS A 129 -0.59 7.53 6.76
N GLN A 130 -0.16 6.44 7.38
CA GLN A 130 -0.79 5.12 7.29
C GLN A 130 -2.10 5.07 8.12
N ALA A 131 -3.00 6.02 7.89
CA ALA A 131 -4.25 6.17 8.61
C ALA A 131 -5.24 7.02 7.83
N ILE A 132 -6.54 6.77 8.03
CA ILE A 132 -7.63 7.63 7.54
C ILE A 132 -8.11 8.51 8.70
N PRO A 133 -7.79 9.82 8.71
CA PRO A 133 -8.25 10.75 9.72
C PRO A 133 -9.66 11.27 9.41
N MET A 134 -10.37 11.72 10.43
CA MET A 134 -11.53 12.59 10.24
C MET A 134 -11.08 14.03 9.96
N THR A 135 -11.67 14.68 8.96
CA THR A 135 -11.47 16.11 8.68
C THR A 135 -12.80 16.83 8.65
N TRP A 136 -12.87 18.00 9.30
CA TRP A 136 -14.08 18.82 9.34
C TRP A 136 -14.27 19.62 8.05
N ASP A 137 -13.17 20.19 7.53
CA ASP A 137 -13.13 20.94 6.29
C ASP A 137 -12.22 20.21 5.30
N TYR A 138 -12.72 19.98 4.09
CA TYR A 138 -12.02 19.29 3.02
C TYR A 138 -12.14 20.06 1.70
N PRO A 139 -11.08 20.06 0.86
CA PRO A 139 -11.18 20.58 -0.50
C PRO A 139 -11.81 19.53 -1.42
N GLU A 140 -12.66 19.97 -2.34
CA GLU A 140 -13.10 19.15 -3.47
C GLU A 140 -12.31 19.59 -4.71
N VAL A 141 -11.52 18.67 -5.28
CA VAL A 141 -10.69 18.94 -6.45
C VAL A 141 -11.55 18.93 -7.72
N ASN A 142 -11.29 19.87 -8.63
CA ASN A 142 -11.82 19.77 -9.98
C ASN A 142 -11.00 18.73 -10.77
N ILE A 143 -11.54 17.52 -10.85
CA ILE A 143 -10.89 16.38 -11.51
C ILE A 143 -10.60 16.60 -13.01
N LEU A 144 -11.32 17.51 -13.67
CA LEU A 144 -11.16 17.83 -15.08
C LEU A 144 -10.14 18.95 -15.33
N ALA A 145 -9.74 19.68 -14.28
CA ALA A 145 -8.76 20.74 -14.40
C ALA A 145 -7.34 20.18 -14.43
N ASP A 146 -6.44 20.91 -15.10
CA ASP A 146 -5.00 20.67 -15.05
C ASP A 146 -4.42 21.12 -13.71
N SER A 147 -4.69 20.32 -12.67
CA SER A 147 -4.37 20.64 -11.28
C SER A 147 -3.97 19.40 -10.50
N VAL A 148 -3.47 19.60 -9.28
CA VAL A 148 -3.14 18.50 -8.36
C VAL A 148 -4.43 17.77 -7.99
N GLY A 149 -4.49 16.46 -8.28
CA GLY A 149 -5.69 15.64 -8.13
C GLY A 149 -6.58 15.58 -9.38
N GLY A 150 -6.24 16.33 -10.43
CA GLY A 150 -6.86 16.24 -11.75
C GLY A 150 -6.45 14.96 -12.48
N ILE A 151 -7.37 14.40 -13.27
CA ILE A 151 -7.17 13.11 -13.95
C ILE A 151 -6.01 13.15 -14.96
N SER A 152 -5.85 14.28 -15.68
CA SER A 152 -4.75 14.49 -16.63
C SER A 152 -3.40 14.43 -15.93
N THR A 153 -3.25 15.22 -14.86
CA THR A 153 -2.06 15.27 -14.01
C THR A 153 -1.72 13.89 -13.43
N ILE A 154 -2.71 13.20 -12.87
CA ILE A 154 -2.53 11.85 -12.29
C ILE A 154 -2.07 10.86 -13.35
N THR A 155 -2.69 10.89 -14.54
CA THR A 155 -2.34 10.03 -15.68
C THR A 155 -0.89 10.25 -16.10
N GLU A 156 -0.44 11.51 -16.19
CA GLU A 156 0.94 11.83 -16.53
C GLU A 156 1.93 11.29 -15.48
N TYR A 157 1.63 11.46 -14.18
CA TYR A 157 2.49 10.94 -13.11
C TYR A 157 2.59 9.42 -13.14
N ILE A 158 1.47 8.72 -13.28
CA ILE A 158 1.46 7.25 -13.37
C ILE A 158 2.22 6.78 -14.62
N SER A 159 2.02 7.46 -15.76
CA SER A 159 2.75 7.15 -17.00
C SER A 159 4.27 7.31 -16.81
N LYS A 160 4.73 8.37 -16.14
CA LYS A 160 6.16 8.55 -15.81
C LYS A 160 6.70 7.42 -14.93
N CYS A 161 5.91 6.95 -13.95
CA CYS A 161 6.29 5.80 -13.13
C CYS A 161 6.43 4.53 -13.97
N ILE A 162 5.50 4.28 -14.90
CA ILE A 162 5.54 3.12 -15.80
C ILE A 162 6.77 3.19 -16.72
N MET A 163 7.09 4.38 -17.26
CA MET A 163 8.28 4.57 -18.10
C MET A 163 9.60 4.32 -17.35
N GLN A 164 9.59 4.45 -16.02
CA GLN A 164 10.76 4.16 -15.18
C GLN A 164 10.91 2.66 -14.89
N LEU A 165 9.90 1.83 -15.17
CA LEU A 165 10.02 0.39 -15.11
C LEU A 165 10.97 -0.05 -16.24
N ALA A 166 12.25 -0.24 -15.89
CA ALA A 166 13.22 -0.76 -16.83
C ALA A 166 12.71 -2.10 -17.38
N PRO A 167 12.84 -2.37 -18.69
CA PRO A 167 12.57 -3.70 -19.23
C PRO A 167 13.55 -4.67 -18.58
N ALA A 168 13.09 -5.31 -17.50
CA ALA A 168 13.80 -6.39 -16.88
C ALA A 168 13.70 -7.63 -17.77
N ARG A 169 14.63 -8.55 -17.55
CA ARG A 169 14.53 -9.90 -18.08
C ARG A 169 13.16 -10.49 -17.73
N GLN A 170 12.68 -11.42 -18.55
CA GLN A 170 11.46 -12.15 -18.26
C GLN A 170 11.52 -12.77 -16.86
N GLY A 171 10.49 -12.52 -16.08
CA GLY A 171 10.34 -13.01 -14.70
C GLY A 171 8.92 -13.46 -14.46
N PHE A 172 8.72 -14.20 -13.37
CA PHE A 172 7.41 -14.65 -12.96
C PHE A 172 7.10 -14.08 -11.56
N ALA A 173 5.85 -13.66 -11.38
CA ALA A 173 5.32 -13.21 -10.10
C ALA A 173 4.11 -14.07 -9.74
N PHE A 174 4.07 -14.51 -8.49
CA PHE A 174 2.96 -15.29 -7.95
C PHE A 174 2.52 -14.67 -6.62
N GLN A 175 1.21 -14.60 -6.40
CA GLN A 175 0.62 -14.25 -5.11
C GLN A 175 0.47 -15.52 -4.28
N ASN A 176 1.03 -15.55 -3.08
CA ASN A 176 0.84 -16.66 -2.14
C ASN A 176 1.06 -16.24 -0.68
N ASP A 177 0.62 -17.08 0.25
CA ASP A 177 0.94 -17.00 1.69
C ASP A 177 2.32 -17.61 1.97
N ALA A 178 3.27 -16.79 2.41
CA ALA A 178 4.66 -17.21 2.70
C ALA A 178 4.81 -18.25 3.83
N GLN A 179 3.74 -18.53 4.59
CA GLN A 179 3.74 -19.61 5.57
C GLN A 179 3.63 -21.00 4.90
N ASN A 180 3.26 -21.08 3.63
CA ASN A 180 3.11 -22.34 2.89
C ASN A 180 4.35 -22.71 2.07
N ASP A 181 4.51 -24.01 1.76
CA ASP A 181 5.59 -24.52 0.89
C ASP A 181 5.30 -24.24 -0.60
N PHE A 182 6.25 -23.63 -1.31
CA PHE A 182 6.19 -23.35 -2.74
C PHE A 182 7.00 -24.31 -3.61
N GLY A 183 7.66 -25.29 -3.01
CA GLY A 183 8.56 -26.21 -3.72
C GLY A 183 9.82 -25.53 -4.29
N MET A 184 10.06 -24.26 -3.94
CA MET A 184 11.30 -23.54 -4.29
C MET A 184 12.44 -24.01 -3.40
N ARG A 185 13.64 -24.22 -3.93
CA ARG A 185 14.83 -24.62 -3.16
C ARG A 185 16.09 -24.00 -3.76
N GLY A 186 17.07 -23.67 -2.92
CA GLY A 186 18.37 -23.12 -3.32
C GLY A 186 18.31 -21.75 -3.99
N VAL A 187 17.35 -20.90 -3.59
CA VAL A 187 17.12 -19.57 -4.17
C VAL A 187 17.70 -18.46 -3.29
N VAL A 188 18.09 -17.35 -3.90
CA VAL A 188 18.52 -16.15 -3.16
C VAL A 188 17.30 -15.43 -2.63
N VAL A 189 17.15 -15.29 -1.30
CA VAL A 189 15.97 -14.67 -0.71
C VAL A 189 16.23 -13.22 -0.30
N SER A 190 15.39 -12.29 -0.77
CA SER A 190 15.37 -10.89 -0.33
C SER A 190 13.96 -10.50 0.08
N THR A 191 13.75 -10.13 1.35
CA THR A 191 12.41 -9.99 1.93
C THR A 191 12.21 -8.73 2.78
N ASP A 192 10.97 -8.22 2.85
CA ASP A 192 10.56 -7.06 3.68
C ASP A 192 9.33 -7.42 4.56
N PRO A 193 9.52 -8.09 5.71
CA PRO A 193 8.44 -8.62 6.55
C PRO A 193 7.49 -7.56 7.12
N PRO A 194 6.27 -7.96 7.56
CA PRO A 194 5.25 -7.04 8.07
C PRO A 194 5.65 -6.36 9.39
N TYR A 195 5.19 -5.13 9.57
CA TYR A 195 5.64 -4.20 10.62
C TYR A 195 4.90 -4.33 11.96
N TYR A 196 4.76 -5.53 12.53
CA TYR A 196 4.13 -5.80 13.84
C TYR A 196 2.76 -5.12 14.03
N ASN A 197 2.69 -3.93 14.63
CA ASN A 197 1.47 -3.13 14.81
C ASN A 197 1.57 -1.71 14.22
N ASN A 198 2.60 -1.41 13.44
CA ASN A 198 2.81 -0.06 12.90
C ASN A 198 1.86 0.26 11.74
N VAL A 199 1.48 -0.75 10.95
CA VAL A 199 0.68 -0.57 9.73
C VAL A 199 -0.39 -1.64 9.64
N THR A 200 -1.65 -1.22 9.62
CA THR A 200 -2.82 -2.06 9.33
C THR A 200 -3.10 -2.03 7.83
N TYR A 201 -2.29 -2.74 7.05
CA TYR A 201 -2.38 -2.72 5.60
C TYR A 201 -3.77 -3.11 5.13
N ALA A 202 -4.36 -4.16 5.71
CA ALA A 202 -5.63 -4.68 5.19
C ALA A 202 -6.73 -3.63 5.27
N ASP A 203 -6.77 -2.87 6.36
CA ASP A 203 -7.77 -1.82 6.56
C ASP A 203 -7.54 -0.64 5.60
N LEU A 204 -6.28 -0.31 5.33
CA LEU A 204 -5.90 0.74 4.38
C LEU A 204 -6.24 0.34 2.94
N SER A 205 -5.94 -0.90 2.57
CA SER A 205 -6.16 -1.42 1.23
C SER A 205 -7.64 -1.49 0.87
N ASP A 206 -8.54 -1.70 1.85
CA ASP A 206 -9.99 -1.73 1.58
C ASP A 206 -10.49 -0.45 0.90
N PHE A 207 -9.90 0.71 1.22
CA PHE A 207 -10.26 1.99 0.61
C PHE A 207 -10.10 1.96 -0.92
N PHE A 208 -9.04 1.31 -1.42
CA PHE A 208 -8.79 1.14 -2.85
C PHE A 208 -9.46 -0.11 -3.40
N TYR A 209 -9.50 -1.19 -2.62
CA TYR A 209 -10.01 -2.49 -3.01
C TYR A 209 -11.45 -2.41 -3.52
N VAL A 210 -12.31 -1.59 -2.91
CA VAL A 210 -13.72 -1.45 -3.37
C VAL A 210 -13.82 -0.91 -4.80
N TRP A 211 -12.92 -0.01 -5.20
CA TRP A 211 -12.86 0.55 -6.55
C TRP A 211 -12.14 -0.39 -7.52
N LEU A 212 -10.98 -0.91 -7.12
CA LEU A 212 -10.24 -1.91 -7.89
C LEU A 212 -11.10 -3.13 -8.20
N ARG A 213 -11.85 -3.63 -7.22
CA ARG A 213 -12.75 -4.77 -7.39
C ARG A 213 -13.80 -4.52 -8.47
N ARG A 214 -14.36 -3.31 -8.53
CA ARG A 214 -15.33 -2.95 -9.58
C ARG A 214 -14.71 -3.08 -10.96
N ASN A 215 -13.53 -2.51 -11.16
CA ASN A 215 -12.89 -2.43 -12.48
C ASN A 215 -12.17 -3.72 -12.89
N LEU A 216 -11.64 -4.47 -11.92
CA LEU A 216 -10.71 -5.58 -12.17
C LEU A 216 -11.28 -6.96 -11.90
N LYS A 217 -12.39 -7.11 -11.19
CA LYS A 217 -13.02 -8.42 -10.98
C LYS A 217 -13.41 -9.14 -12.28
N PRO A 218 -13.90 -8.46 -13.35
CA PRO A 218 -14.18 -9.14 -14.62
C PRO A 218 -12.93 -9.75 -15.28
N ILE A 219 -11.74 -9.21 -14.97
CA ILE A 219 -10.46 -9.62 -15.56
C ILE A 219 -9.73 -10.62 -14.65
N TYR A 220 -9.68 -10.34 -13.34
CA TYR A 220 -8.97 -11.11 -12.33
C TYR A 220 -9.94 -11.56 -11.21
N PRO A 221 -10.92 -12.42 -11.49
CA PRO A 221 -11.96 -12.78 -10.54
C PRO A 221 -11.41 -13.45 -9.27
N GLU A 222 -10.31 -14.19 -9.38
CA GLU A 222 -9.67 -14.86 -8.24
C GLU A 222 -9.03 -13.86 -7.27
N LEU A 223 -8.44 -12.76 -7.77
CA LEU A 223 -7.85 -11.71 -6.92
C LEU A 223 -8.92 -10.87 -6.22
N PHE A 224 -10.12 -10.76 -6.80
CA PHE A 224 -11.21 -9.88 -6.35
C PHE A 224 -12.47 -10.65 -5.90
N LYS A 225 -12.28 -11.88 -5.42
CA LYS A 225 -13.35 -12.80 -5.03
C LYS A 225 -14.15 -12.31 -3.83
N THR A 226 -13.47 -11.77 -2.82
CA THR A 226 -14.07 -11.29 -1.58
C THR A 226 -14.64 -9.89 -1.72
N MET A 227 -15.50 -9.48 -0.79
CA MET A 227 -16.06 -8.11 -0.76
C MET A 227 -15.07 -7.08 -0.23
N LEU A 228 -14.20 -7.48 0.70
CA LEU A 228 -13.10 -6.70 1.27
C LEU A 228 -11.85 -7.57 1.33
N VAL A 229 -10.68 -6.96 1.53
CA VAL A 229 -9.41 -7.68 1.69
C VAL A 229 -9.51 -8.57 2.95
N PRO A 230 -9.26 -9.89 2.88
CA PRO A 230 -9.33 -10.72 4.06
C PRO A 230 -8.35 -10.30 5.17
N LYS A 231 -8.85 -10.33 6.40
CA LYS A 231 -8.20 -9.75 7.59
C LYS A 231 -7.55 -10.80 8.50
N SER A 232 -7.99 -12.04 8.41
CA SER A 232 -7.53 -13.15 9.25
C SER A 232 -6.14 -13.65 8.90
N GLU A 233 -5.72 -13.42 7.65
CA GLU A 233 -4.42 -13.85 7.13
C GLU A 233 -3.35 -12.77 7.30
N GLU A 234 -3.75 -11.54 7.68
CA GLU A 234 -2.82 -10.43 7.92
C GLU A 234 -1.98 -10.69 9.16
N LEU A 235 -0.69 -10.90 8.96
CA LEU A 235 0.27 -11.08 10.04
C LEU A 235 0.55 -9.74 10.75
N ILE A 236 -0.32 -9.38 11.69
CA ILE A 236 -0.29 -8.13 12.46
C ILE A 236 -0.59 -8.39 13.94
N ALA A 237 0.03 -7.60 14.82
CA ALA A 237 -0.18 -7.63 16.26
C ALA A 237 -1.06 -6.46 16.75
N GLU A 238 -2.27 -6.36 16.20
CA GLU A 238 -3.21 -5.27 16.51
C GLU A 238 -4.34 -5.74 17.43
N LYS A 239 -4.57 -5.04 18.54
CA LYS A 239 -5.42 -5.49 19.66
C LYS A 239 -6.87 -5.73 19.25
N TYR A 240 -7.42 -4.89 18.38
CA TYR A 240 -8.83 -5.01 17.98
C TYR A 240 -9.08 -6.24 17.09
N ARG A 241 -8.07 -6.72 16.35
CA ARG A 241 -8.17 -7.96 15.54
C ARG A 241 -8.44 -9.18 16.40
N PHE A 242 -7.97 -9.16 17.64
CA PHE A 242 -8.07 -10.27 18.59
C PHE A 242 -9.04 -9.98 19.74
N LYS A 243 -10.16 -9.29 19.44
CA LYS A 243 -11.24 -8.98 20.40
C LYS A 243 -10.75 -8.30 21.69
N GLY A 244 -9.70 -7.48 21.59
CA GLY A 244 -9.13 -6.79 22.74
C GLY A 244 -7.99 -7.53 23.44
N ASN A 245 -7.57 -8.71 22.96
CA ASN A 245 -6.52 -9.50 23.60
C ASN A 245 -5.16 -9.29 22.92
N MET A 246 -4.27 -8.54 23.60
CA MET A 246 -2.93 -8.23 23.08
C MET A 246 -1.99 -9.45 23.09
N ASP A 247 -2.13 -10.34 24.06
CA ASP A 247 -1.26 -11.53 24.17
C ASP A 247 -1.54 -12.51 23.02
N GLN A 248 -2.80 -12.66 22.64
CA GLN A 248 -3.18 -13.43 21.45
C GLN A 248 -2.66 -12.80 20.16
N ALA A 249 -2.72 -11.47 20.06
CA ALA A 249 -2.18 -10.75 18.90
C ALA A 249 -0.67 -10.94 18.76
N LYS A 250 0.06 -10.86 19.88
CA LYS A 250 1.50 -11.11 19.93
C LYS A 250 1.84 -12.55 19.55
N ALA A 251 1.15 -13.53 20.15
CA ALA A 251 1.39 -14.95 19.86
C ALA A 251 1.09 -15.32 18.40
N PHE A 252 0.03 -14.75 17.82
CA PHE A 252 -0.30 -14.93 16.40
C PHE A 252 0.83 -14.41 15.50
N PHE A 253 1.30 -13.19 15.76
CA PHE A 253 2.39 -12.59 14.99
C PHE A 253 3.70 -13.38 15.14
N GLU A 254 4.09 -13.76 16.36
CA GLU A 254 5.30 -14.53 16.65
C GLU A 254 5.29 -15.89 15.95
N THR A 255 4.17 -16.60 16.03
CA THR A 255 4.02 -17.92 15.42
C THR A 255 4.08 -17.83 13.89
N GLY A 256 3.35 -16.88 13.29
CA GLY A 256 3.36 -16.71 11.84
C GLY A 256 4.72 -16.26 11.31
N MET A 257 5.42 -15.35 12.00
CA MET A 257 6.77 -14.93 11.62
C MET A 257 7.77 -16.09 11.70
N SER A 258 7.69 -16.90 12.75
CA SER A 258 8.51 -18.11 12.88
C SER A 258 8.26 -19.09 11.73
N ASN A 259 6.99 -19.34 11.37
CA ASN A 259 6.63 -20.21 10.25
C ASN A 259 7.19 -19.68 8.92
N VAL A 260 7.08 -18.38 8.66
CA VAL A 260 7.64 -17.75 7.45
C VAL A 260 9.16 -17.94 7.40
N PHE A 261 9.89 -17.66 8.48
CA PHE A 261 11.34 -17.82 8.47
C PHE A 261 11.79 -19.27 8.37
N ASN A 262 11.07 -20.22 8.96
CA ASN A 262 11.31 -21.64 8.75
C ASN A 262 11.16 -22.03 7.27
N LYS A 263 10.16 -21.49 6.57
CA LYS A 263 10.01 -21.68 5.11
C LYS A 263 11.11 -21.01 4.30
N ILE A 264 11.50 -19.79 4.67
CA ILE A 264 12.64 -19.12 4.04
C ILE A 264 13.93 -19.94 4.22
N HIS A 265 14.15 -20.55 5.39
CA HIS A 265 15.28 -21.46 5.62
C HIS A 265 15.24 -22.68 4.69
N GLU A 266 14.07 -23.29 4.47
CA GLU A 266 13.93 -24.39 3.51
C GLU A 266 14.25 -23.96 2.06
N TYR A 267 13.98 -22.70 1.69
CA TYR A 267 14.16 -22.20 0.33
C TYR A 267 15.54 -21.65 0.04
N ALA A 268 16.17 -21.05 1.04
CA ALA A 268 17.38 -20.27 0.90
C ALA A 268 18.54 -21.13 0.38
N ASN A 269 19.45 -20.47 -0.32
CA ASN A 269 20.72 -21.06 -0.72
C ASN A 269 21.74 -20.90 0.40
N ASP A 270 22.42 -21.98 0.79
CA ASP A 270 23.40 -21.98 1.87
C ASP A 270 24.62 -21.08 1.59
N ASP A 271 24.96 -20.86 0.31
CA ASP A 271 26.12 -20.08 -0.11
C ASP A 271 25.85 -18.55 -0.19
N VAL A 272 24.59 -18.13 -0.09
CA VAL A 272 24.19 -16.73 -0.32
C VAL A 272 23.37 -16.21 0.86
N PRO A 273 23.72 -15.04 1.43
CA PRO A 273 22.95 -14.47 2.52
C PRO A 273 21.53 -14.09 2.08
N VAL A 274 20.59 -14.36 2.97
CA VAL A 274 19.22 -13.82 2.91
C VAL A 274 19.25 -12.38 3.40
N THR A 275 18.59 -11.48 2.67
CA THR A 275 18.49 -10.06 3.07
C THR A 275 17.09 -9.75 3.57
N VAL A 276 16.99 -9.29 4.82
CA VAL A 276 15.72 -8.91 5.48
C VAL A 276 15.70 -7.40 5.70
N TYR A 277 14.75 -6.71 5.07
CA TYR A 277 14.55 -5.27 5.22
C TYR A 277 13.65 -5.00 6.41
N TYR A 278 13.98 -4.00 7.21
CA TYR A 278 13.15 -3.57 8.32
C TYR A 278 13.30 -2.08 8.58
N ALA A 279 12.21 -1.33 8.39
CA ALA A 279 12.08 0.05 8.86
C ALA A 279 11.65 0.12 10.33
N TYR A 280 12.48 0.75 11.16
CA TYR A 280 12.14 1.07 12.55
C TYR A 280 12.00 2.58 12.70
N LYS A 281 10.92 3.00 13.35
CA LYS A 281 10.76 4.36 13.84
C LYS A 281 10.89 4.32 15.35
N GLN A 282 12.04 4.78 15.85
CA GLN A 282 12.22 5.02 17.27
C GLN A 282 11.32 6.22 17.62
N SER A 283 10.12 5.95 18.14
CA SER A 283 9.34 7.00 18.76
C SER A 283 10.08 7.40 20.04
N GLU A 284 10.53 8.65 20.11
CA GLU A 284 10.91 9.32 21.35
C GLU A 284 9.66 9.39 22.23
N ASP A 285 9.30 8.30 22.91
CA ASP A 285 8.34 8.33 23.99
C ASP A 285 8.73 7.28 25.04
N ASP A 286 9.03 7.79 26.23
CA ASP A 286 9.24 7.14 27.51
C ASP A 286 10.58 6.43 27.78
N GLU A 287 11.61 7.22 28.11
CA GLU A 287 12.67 6.83 29.08
C GLU A 287 12.10 6.39 30.45
N SER A 288 10.78 6.58 30.67
CA SER A 288 10.09 6.27 31.93
C SER A 288 9.35 4.93 31.95
N LYS A 289 9.31 4.18 30.83
CA LYS A 289 8.74 2.83 30.79
C LYS A 289 9.67 1.88 30.05
N ASN A 290 10.10 0.84 30.77
CA ASN A 290 10.91 -0.28 30.27
C ASN A 290 10.15 -1.19 29.28
N THR A 291 9.19 -0.65 28.52
CA THR A 291 8.40 -1.35 27.49
C THR A 291 8.94 -0.99 26.11
N SER A 292 10.21 -1.31 25.88
CA SER A 292 10.92 -1.07 24.63
C SER A 292 11.07 -2.38 23.83
N SER A 293 10.63 -2.33 22.57
CA SER A 293 11.07 -3.21 21.46
C SER A 293 10.37 -4.56 21.19
N SER A 294 9.09 -4.76 21.50
CA SER A 294 8.42 -6.05 21.22
C SER A 294 8.49 -6.47 19.74
N GLY A 295 8.26 -5.57 18.78
CA GLY A 295 8.26 -5.93 17.35
C GLY A 295 9.63 -6.33 16.80
N TRP A 296 10.69 -5.62 17.20
CA TRP A 296 12.07 -5.92 16.80
C TRP A 296 12.57 -7.22 17.45
N GLU A 297 12.31 -7.38 18.75
CA GLU A 297 12.65 -8.60 19.49
C GLU A 297 11.96 -9.82 18.88
N THR A 298 10.67 -9.72 18.57
CA THR A 298 9.92 -10.80 17.93
C THR A 298 10.51 -11.17 16.57
N MET A 299 10.85 -10.19 15.72
CA MET A 299 11.44 -10.47 14.42
C MET A 299 12.81 -11.15 14.55
N LEU A 300 13.70 -10.61 15.38
CA LEU A 300 15.02 -11.21 15.61
C LEU A 300 14.92 -12.63 16.19
N SER A 301 13.99 -12.83 17.13
CA SER A 301 13.72 -14.14 17.72
C SER A 301 13.25 -15.13 16.67
N ALA A 302 12.36 -14.73 15.76
CA ALA A 302 11.90 -15.58 14.66
C ALA A 302 13.05 -15.97 13.71
N ILE A 303 13.94 -15.03 13.37
CA ILE A 303 15.14 -15.29 12.54
C ILE A 303 16.06 -16.31 13.23
N ILE A 304 16.41 -16.08 14.50
CA ILE A 304 17.34 -16.94 15.25
C ILE A 304 16.75 -18.34 15.46
N ASN A 305 15.46 -18.41 15.82
CA ASN A 305 14.76 -19.68 16.04
C ASN A 305 14.61 -20.50 14.75
N ALA A 306 14.57 -19.83 13.60
CA ALA A 306 14.61 -20.48 12.29
C ALA A 306 16.03 -20.87 11.85
N HIS A 307 17.00 -20.93 12.76
CA HIS A 307 18.39 -21.33 12.51
C HIS A 307 19.17 -20.41 11.55
N PHE A 308 18.81 -19.13 11.50
CA PHE A 308 19.63 -18.12 10.84
C PHE A 308 20.63 -17.46 11.81
N THR A 309 21.79 -17.11 11.29
CA THR A 309 22.80 -16.28 11.97
C THR A 309 22.88 -14.93 11.29
N ILE A 310 22.76 -13.86 12.08
CA ILE A 310 22.92 -12.48 11.58
C ILE A 310 24.39 -12.19 11.37
N THR A 311 24.77 -11.84 10.15
CA THR A 311 26.16 -11.60 9.72
C THR A 311 26.48 -10.14 9.46
N GLY A 312 25.46 -9.31 9.27
CA GLY A 312 25.64 -7.90 8.97
C GLY A 312 24.37 -7.11 9.12
N THR A 313 24.52 -5.82 9.42
CA THR A 313 23.45 -4.85 9.47
C THR A 313 23.86 -3.64 8.63
N TRP A 314 23.03 -3.27 7.65
CA TRP A 314 23.29 -2.13 6.79
C TRP A 314 22.21 -1.08 6.95
N PRO A 315 22.55 0.14 7.39
CA PRO A 315 21.59 1.23 7.45
C PRO A 315 21.28 1.73 6.03
N LEU A 316 19.98 1.80 5.71
CA LEU A 316 19.44 2.41 4.51
C LEU A 316 18.79 3.76 4.84
N ARG A 317 19.17 4.78 4.08
CA ARG A 317 18.51 6.09 4.10
C ARG A 317 17.50 6.13 2.97
N THR A 318 16.23 5.98 3.31
CA THR A 318 15.11 5.92 2.34
C THR A 318 14.26 7.19 2.31
N GLU A 319 14.54 8.19 3.17
CA GLU A 319 13.71 9.40 3.28
C GLU A 319 14.12 10.56 2.35
N GLN A 320 13.11 11.33 1.94
CA GLN A 320 13.26 12.57 1.18
C GLN A 320 13.81 13.68 2.10
N ALA A 321 14.97 14.25 1.77
CA ALA A 321 15.72 15.21 2.59
C ALA A 321 14.90 16.43 3.08
N TYR A 322 13.83 16.81 2.36
CA TYR A 322 12.98 17.94 2.72
C TYR A 322 12.21 17.73 4.06
N ARG A 323 11.82 16.48 4.40
CA ARG A 323 11.15 16.18 5.68
C ARG A 323 12.06 16.39 6.91
N ALA A 324 13.37 16.14 6.75
CA ALA A 324 14.33 16.23 7.84
C ALA A 324 14.71 17.67 8.23
N VAL A 325 14.49 18.65 7.35
CA VAL A 325 14.90 20.05 7.59
C VAL A 325 13.74 20.92 8.08
N SER A 326 12.48 20.63 7.72
CA SER A 326 11.33 21.47 8.07
C SER A 326 10.65 21.13 9.40
N MET A 327 10.92 19.96 9.96
CA MET A 327 10.42 19.56 11.28
C MET A 327 11.64 19.26 12.15
N ASN A 328 11.87 20.08 13.19
CA ASN A 328 12.92 19.93 14.21
C ASN A 328 12.72 18.66 15.07
N THR A 329 12.43 17.52 14.44
CA THR A 329 12.15 16.24 15.05
C THR A 329 13.17 15.23 14.53
N ASN A 330 13.90 14.58 15.43
CA ASN A 330 14.80 13.45 15.17
C ASN A 330 14.02 12.18 14.75
N ALA A 331 12.99 12.33 13.91
CA ALA A 331 12.25 11.22 13.35
C ALA A 331 13.02 10.63 12.16
N LEU A 332 14.26 10.18 12.38
CA LEU A 332 14.98 9.35 11.42
C LEU A 332 14.24 8.00 11.37
N ALA A 333 13.34 7.81 10.43
CA ALA A 333 12.91 6.46 10.06
C ALA A 333 14.07 5.80 9.31
N SER A 334 15.06 5.29 10.04
CA SER A 334 16.14 4.51 9.46
C SER A 334 15.60 3.13 9.10
N SER A 335 15.73 2.76 7.83
CA SER A 335 15.54 1.37 7.41
C SER A 335 16.85 0.64 7.59
N ILE A 336 16.82 -0.62 8.02
CA ILE A 336 17.99 -1.46 8.18
C ILE A 336 17.79 -2.70 7.32
N VAL A 337 18.85 -3.15 6.66
CA VAL A 337 18.91 -4.47 6.03
C VAL A 337 19.74 -5.38 6.91
N LEU A 338 19.16 -6.49 7.32
CA LEU A 338 19.86 -7.57 7.98
C LEU A 338 20.34 -8.58 6.93
N SER A 339 21.63 -8.90 6.97
CA SER A 339 22.22 -10.03 6.28
C SER A 339 22.16 -11.24 7.19
N VAL A 340 21.53 -12.33 6.76
CA VAL A 340 21.43 -13.55 7.56
C VAL A 340 21.84 -14.76 6.73
N ILE A 341 22.57 -15.70 7.33
CA ILE A 341 22.99 -16.95 6.70
C ILE A 341 22.42 -18.14 7.48
N ILE A 342 22.22 -19.26 6.80
CA ILE A 342 21.86 -20.52 7.47
C ILE A 342 23.00 -20.92 8.40
N HIS A 343 22.67 -21.36 9.62
CA HIS A 343 23.64 -21.73 10.64
C HIS A 343 24.39 -23.03 10.26
N MET A 344 25.42 -22.92 9.41
CA MET A 344 26.40 -23.97 9.10
C MET A 344 27.83 -23.50 9.42
N TYR A 345 28.68 -24.44 9.83
CA TYR A 345 30.12 -24.22 10.08
C TYR A 345 30.74 -23.46 8.90
N ILE A 346 31.33 -22.30 9.19
CA ILE A 346 31.91 -21.39 8.20
C ILE A 346 33.05 -22.09 7.45
N HIS A 347 32.78 -22.53 6.22
CA HIS A 347 33.78 -22.70 5.16
C HIS A 347 33.13 -22.44 3.81
N ALA A 348 33.25 -21.22 3.28
CA ALA A 348 32.91 -20.94 1.89
C ALA A 348 33.84 -19.86 1.30
N GLU A 349 34.62 -20.26 0.30
CA GLU A 349 35.24 -19.36 -0.68
C GLU A 349 34.19 -18.89 -1.69
N THR A 350 34.16 -17.59 -1.99
CA THR A 350 33.19 -16.99 -2.91
C THR A 350 33.50 -17.33 -4.37
N GLN A 351 32.68 -18.17 -5.02
CA GLN A 351 32.66 -18.30 -6.49
C GLN A 351 31.39 -17.69 -7.07
N ILE A 352 31.55 -16.79 -8.06
CA ILE A 352 30.43 -16.21 -8.81
C ILE A 352 29.83 -17.30 -9.72
N ARG A 353 28.57 -17.68 -9.48
CA ARG A 353 27.80 -18.64 -10.30
C ARG A 353 26.41 -18.10 -10.65
N ASN A 354 25.73 -18.75 -11.59
CA ASN A 354 24.37 -18.38 -12.02
C ASN A 354 23.34 -18.70 -10.92
N PHE A 355 22.64 -17.69 -10.39
CA PHE A 355 21.65 -17.85 -9.32
C PHE A 355 20.20 -17.61 -9.79
N LYS A 356 19.26 -18.28 -9.13
CA LYS A 356 17.83 -17.92 -9.15
C LYS A 356 17.56 -16.96 -7.98
N TYR A 357 16.91 -15.83 -8.25
CA TYR A 357 16.55 -14.86 -7.23
C TYR A 357 15.10 -15.02 -6.82
N LEU A 358 14.81 -14.89 -5.52
CA LEU A 358 13.50 -14.87 -4.88
C LEU A 358 13.38 -13.55 -4.11
N THR A 359 12.67 -12.57 -4.66
CA THR A 359 12.26 -11.42 -3.85
C THR A 359 10.92 -11.73 -3.23
N VAL A 360 10.79 -11.60 -1.92
CA VAL A 360 9.59 -11.83 -1.12
C VAL A 360 9.16 -10.45 -0.60
N ARG A 361 8.35 -9.72 -1.37
CA ARG A 361 7.82 -8.43 -0.90
C ARG A 361 6.46 -8.62 -0.27
N PHE A 362 6.28 -8.10 0.95
CA PHE A 362 4.96 -7.97 1.55
C PHE A 362 4.38 -6.65 1.08
N THR A 363 3.30 -6.67 0.31
CA THR A 363 2.74 -5.45 -0.31
C THR A 363 1.26 -5.36 -0.02
N ASP A 364 0.95 -5.20 1.24
CA ASP A 364 -0.38 -5.29 1.85
C ASP A 364 -0.71 -6.68 2.38
N ALA A 365 -1.52 -6.64 3.44
CA ALA A 365 -2.02 -7.64 4.38
C ALA A 365 -2.13 -9.13 4.02
N GLN A 366 -1.94 -9.52 2.77
CA GLN A 366 -2.15 -10.89 2.32
C GLN A 366 -1.15 -11.33 1.26
N THR A 367 -0.33 -10.41 0.76
CA THR A 367 0.38 -10.64 -0.48
C THR A 367 1.86 -10.62 -0.23
N VAL A 368 2.43 -11.82 -0.25
CA VAL A 368 3.84 -11.97 -0.54
C VAL A 368 3.98 -12.06 -2.06
N PHE A 369 4.45 -11.00 -2.69
CA PHE A 369 4.96 -11.09 -4.05
C PHE A 369 6.27 -11.83 -4.01
N VAL A 370 6.23 -13.07 -4.47
CA VAL A 370 7.39 -13.88 -4.75
C VAL A 370 7.80 -13.62 -6.20
N SER A 371 8.78 -12.74 -6.41
CA SER A 371 9.35 -12.50 -7.74
C SER A 371 10.54 -13.42 -7.95
N VAL A 372 10.43 -14.33 -8.92
CA VAL A 372 11.53 -15.20 -9.33
C VAL A 372 12.19 -14.65 -10.58
N TYR A 373 13.46 -14.24 -10.48
CA TYR A 373 14.25 -13.81 -11.64
C TYR A 373 15.23 -14.88 -12.07
N TYR A 374 15.26 -15.17 -13.38
CA TYR A 374 16.28 -15.99 -14.01
C TYR A 374 17.40 -15.08 -14.55
N LEU A 375 18.57 -15.11 -13.91
CA LEU A 375 19.78 -14.54 -14.49
C LEU A 375 20.47 -15.59 -15.38
N GLY A 376 19.81 -15.96 -16.48
CA GLY A 376 20.47 -16.67 -17.57
C GLY A 376 21.24 -15.67 -18.43
N LEU A 377 22.56 -15.59 -18.31
CA LEU A 377 23.35 -15.15 -19.47
C LEU A 377 23.20 -16.28 -20.49
N VAL A 378 22.36 -16.05 -21.51
CA VAL A 378 22.39 -16.90 -22.71
C VAL A 378 23.77 -16.66 -23.35
N PRO A 379 24.48 -17.73 -23.80
CA PRO A 379 25.83 -17.64 -24.34
C PRO A 379 25.98 -16.67 -25.51
#